data_AF-A0AAP0DS81-F1
#
_entry.id   AF-A0AAP0DS81-F1
#
_cell.length_a   1.000
_cell.length_b   1.000
_cell.length_c   1.000
_cell.angle_alpha   90.00
_cell.angle_beta   90.00
_cell.angle_gamma   90.00
#
_symmetry.space_group_name_H-M   'P 1'
#
loop_
_entity.id
_entity.type
_entity.pdbx_description
1 polymer ?
#
loop_
_entity_poly.entity_id
_entity_poly.type
_entity_poly.pdbx_seq_one_letter_code
_entity_poly.pdbx_strand_id
1 'polypeptide(L)'
;MASLHQSAIVTPKKTKLARTFAKVLRIRAATNVDSKVLHKSLPKPNHENHHLHEETEKIQNKAAMDALIAKVFATLSSVKATYAELQDAQSPYDPERIQSADQQIVSELKRLSELKQSFLKNHIDNSCCENTVMLSEIQEQKNLVKTYDLTNKKLVNQSRLKDSEIMISKQKLEEIERENKLIERRLNSSGPLNLQFSKLTSNDVVAFLKHAVKSVRSFVKLMITEMELANWDIDSAVRSIHPGAVYWNESHRCFAFESFVCREMFDGFGNRSFSSSGSGRRPVEQREQLFYDRFTELNELKYLKAREYITWKPASPFAKFCWSKYVQLVHPKMELSLFGNLNQRKNVVSGNFPETTFFESFSEVAKRFWLLHCLVFSFDPNGASVFRVRNGSRFSEVFMESVNEEAFLSPEKSPEVAFTVVPGLKLGESVVQCQVYLS
;
A
#
# COMPACT_ATOMS: atom_id res chain seq x y z
N MET A 1 -5.89 11.63 1.96
CA MET A 1 -4.92 12.47 2.68
C MET A 1 -3.58 11.76 2.72
N ALA A 2 -2.52 12.47 2.37
CA ALA A 2 -1.07 12.17 2.45
C ALA A 2 -0.43 12.36 1.07
N SER A 3 0.13 13.56 0.89
CA SER A 3 0.80 14.05 -0.30
C SER A 3 2.13 13.34 -0.54
N LEU A 4 2.31 12.84 -1.76
CA LEU A 4 3.59 12.46 -2.33
C LEU A 4 4.46 13.71 -2.49
N HIS A 5 5.51 13.84 -1.67
CA HIS A 5 6.58 14.80 -1.93
C HIS A 5 7.66 14.14 -2.79
N GLN A 6 7.75 14.62 -4.02
CA GLN A 6 8.82 14.35 -4.98
C GLN A 6 10.08 15.09 -4.51
N SER A 7 11.11 14.37 -4.06
CA SER A 7 12.40 14.96 -3.68
C SER A 7 13.32 15.08 -4.89
N ALA A 8 13.62 16.32 -5.25
CA ALA A 8 14.56 16.69 -6.30
C ALA A 8 15.99 16.27 -5.96
N ILE A 9 16.73 15.84 -6.98
CA ILE A 9 18.17 15.56 -6.95
C ILE A 9 18.92 16.85 -6.63
N VAL A 10 19.49 16.93 -5.42
CA VAL A 10 20.38 18.02 -5.00
C VAL A 10 21.83 17.56 -5.15
N THR A 11 22.53 18.13 -6.12
CA THR A 11 23.99 18.00 -6.26
C THR A 11 24.73 18.47 -5.00
N PRO A 12 25.80 17.81 -4.57
CA PRO A 12 26.43 18.09 -3.28
C PRO A 12 27.13 19.46 -3.29
N LYS A 13 26.60 20.42 -2.53
CA LYS A 13 27.28 21.68 -2.24
C LYS A 13 28.52 21.37 -1.40
N LYS A 14 29.71 21.65 -1.95
CA LYS A 14 31.01 21.56 -1.26
C LYS A 14 30.91 22.21 0.12
N THR A 15 30.97 21.40 1.16
CA THR A 15 30.72 21.80 2.55
C THR A 15 31.80 22.77 3.02
N LYS A 16 31.42 23.72 3.89
CA LYS A 16 32.32 24.71 4.51
C LYS A 16 33.58 24.06 5.10
N LEU A 17 33.49 22.80 5.54
CA LEU A 17 34.59 21.98 6.03
C LEU A 17 35.77 21.88 5.03
N ALA A 18 35.49 21.62 3.74
CA ALA A 18 36.53 21.45 2.73
C ALA A 18 37.35 22.74 2.48
N ARG A 19 36.73 23.92 2.65
CA ARG A 19 37.43 25.21 2.57
C ARG A 19 38.28 25.49 3.80
N THR A 20 37.87 25.00 4.97
CA THR A 20 38.65 25.15 6.21
C THR A 20 39.91 24.28 6.17
N PHE A 21 39.80 23.03 5.72
CA PHE A 21 40.97 22.14 5.54
C PHE A 21 41.98 22.67 4.51
N ALA A 22 41.50 23.25 3.39
CA ALA A 22 42.39 23.85 2.39
C ALA A 22 43.11 25.13 2.90
N LYS A 23 42.52 25.87 3.85
CA LYS A 23 43.18 27.02 4.49
C LYS A 23 44.24 26.59 5.49
N VAL A 24 43.99 25.54 6.26
CA VAL A 24 44.95 25.01 7.25
C VAL A 24 46.18 24.41 6.55
N LEU A 25 46.01 23.72 5.42
CA LEU A 25 47.12 23.19 4.62
C LEU A 25 47.99 24.29 3.97
N ARG A 26 47.41 25.44 3.60
CA ARG A 26 48.18 26.58 3.06
C ARG A 26 48.98 27.32 4.11
N ILE A 27 48.53 27.35 5.36
CA ILE A 27 49.27 28.00 6.47
C ILE A 27 50.54 27.20 6.80
N ARG A 28 50.50 25.86 6.70
CA ARG A 28 51.67 24.99 6.95
C ARG A 28 52.73 25.03 5.83
N ALA A 29 52.34 25.41 4.61
CA ALA A 29 53.28 25.59 3.51
C ALA A 29 54.05 26.92 3.56
N ALA A 30 53.58 27.90 4.33
CA ALA A 30 54.17 29.23 4.43
C ALA A 30 55.23 29.39 5.53
N THR A 31 55.47 28.36 6.36
CA THR A 31 56.40 28.41 7.50
C THR A 31 57.77 27.76 7.26
N ASN A 32 58.10 27.35 6.03
CA ASN A 32 59.47 26.94 5.69
C ASN A 32 60.32 28.19 5.40
N VAL A 33 60.99 28.70 6.43
CA VAL A 33 61.99 29.76 6.33
C VAL A 33 63.32 29.16 5.88
N ASP A 34 63.79 29.58 4.70
CA ASP A 34 65.13 29.34 4.18
C ASP A 34 66.16 30.10 5.02
N SER A 35 67.17 29.39 5.52
CA SER A 35 68.34 29.95 6.19
C SER A 35 69.48 30.08 5.17
N LYS A 36 69.84 31.31 4.78
CA LYS A 36 71.10 31.60 4.08
C LYS A 36 71.79 32.85 4.64
N VAL A 37 73.00 32.60 5.14
CA VAL A 37 74.02 33.53 5.60
C VAL A 37 74.66 34.27 4.42
N LEU A 38 74.86 35.59 4.50
CA LEU A 38 75.94 36.29 3.79
C LEU A 38 76.38 37.57 4.54
N HIS A 39 77.71 37.77 4.57
CA HIS A 39 78.48 38.76 5.33
C HIS A 39 78.49 40.20 4.79
N LYS A 40 78.99 41.11 5.68
CA LYS A 40 79.54 42.49 5.54
C LYS A 40 78.50 43.63 5.53
N SER A 41 78.61 44.72 6.30
CA SER A 41 79.74 45.38 7.02
C SER A 41 79.22 46.39 8.08
N LEU A 42 79.97 46.62 9.16
CA LEU A 42 79.72 47.60 10.24
C LEU A 42 79.94 49.08 9.77
N PRO A 43 79.35 50.12 10.42
CA PRO A 43 79.95 50.62 11.68
C PRO A 43 79.01 51.22 12.77
N LYS A 44 79.42 50.88 14.01
CA LYS A 44 79.51 51.67 15.27
C LYS A 44 78.29 51.92 16.20
N PRO A 45 78.56 52.01 17.53
CA PRO A 45 77.65 51.59 18.59
C PRO A 45 77.04 52.76 19.38
N ASN A 46 75.87 52.54 19.96
CA ASN A 46 75.54 52.74 21.38
C ASN A 46 74.01 52.84 21.57
N HIS A 47 73.48 52.01 22.49
CA HIS A 47 72.11 51.91 23.03
C HIS A 47 71.28 50.63 22.76
N GLU A 48 71.78 49.62 22.05
CA GLU A 48 70.93 48.46 21.65
C GLU A 48 70.81 47.31 22.68
N ASN A 49 71.62 47.28 23.74
CA ASN A 49 71.64 46.12 24.66
C ASN A 49 70.34 45.94 25.47
N HIS A 50 69.56 46.99 25.72
CA HIS A 50 68.28 46.87 26.43
C HIS A 50 67.15 46.37 25.53
N HIS A 51 67.13 46.78 24.26
CA HIS A 51 66.07 46.44 23.31
C HIS A 51 66.15 44.96 22.86
N LEU A 52 67.37 44.44 22.68
CA LEU A 52 67.62 43.03 22.37
C LEU A 52 67.22 42.09 23.51
N HIS A 53 67.41 42.51 24.76
CA HIS A 53 67.03 41.71 25.93
C HIS A 53 65.50 41.64 26.09
N GLU A 54 64.79 42.73 25.82
CA GLU A 54 63.32 42.80 25.89
C GLU A 54 62.65 42.01 24.74
N GLU A 55 63.21 42.03 23.54
CA GLU A 55 62.73 41.20 22.42
C GLU A 55 62.96 39.70 22.65
N THR A 56 64.11 39.32 23.21
CA THR A 56 64.42 37.93 23.53
C THR A 56 63.50 37.37 24.62
N GLU A 57 63.16 38.18 25.63
CA GLU A 57 62.23 37.82 26.70
C GLU A 57 60.78 37.67 26.18
N LYS A 58 60.36 38.54 25.25
CA LYS A 58 59.05 38.41 24.56
C LYS A 58 58.96 37.13 23.73
N ILE A 59 60.02 36.76 23.01
CA ILE A 59 60.07 35.54 22.20
C ILE A 59 60.03 34.29 23.11
N GLN A 60 60.77 34.28 24.21
CA GLN A 60 60.76 33.19 25.18
C GLN A 60 59.39 33.03 25.86
N ASN A 61 58.76 34.12 26.28
CA ASN A 61 57.43 34.09 26.88
C ASN A 61 56.36 33.58 25.89
N LYS A 62 56.46 33.95 24.61
CA LYS A 62 55.58 33.45 23.57
C LYS A 62 55.76 31.94 23.34
N ALA A 63 57.00 31.50 23.25
CA ALA A 63 57.33 30.09 23.12
C ALA A 63 56.77 29.30 24.32
N ALA A 64 57.07 29.72 25.54
CA ALA A 64 56.60 29.07 26.76
C ALA A 64 55.06 28.98 26.83
N MET A 65 54.35 29.99 26.34
CA MET A 65 52.88 29.98 26.17
C MET A 65 52.42 28.95 25.13
N ASP A 66 53.06 28.89 23.97
CA ASP A 66 52.73 27.93 22.91
C ASP A 66 52.93 26.47 23.40
N ALA A 67 53.99 26.22 24.18
CA ALA A 67 54.23 24.93 24.83
C ALA A 67 53.13 24.57 25.86
N LEU A 68 52.68 25.54 26.66
CA LEU A 68 51.58 25.34 27.60
C LEU A 68 50.28 24.99 26.86
N ILE A 69 49.96 25.73 25.80
CA ILE A 69 48.76 25.50 24.97
C ILE A 69 48.81 24.10 24.36
N ALA A 70 49.95 23.70 23.78
CA ALA A 70 50.12 22.37 23.21
C ALA A 70 49.93 21.26 24.26
N LYS A 71 50.48 21.44 25.48
CA LYS A 71 50.25 20.51 26.60
C LYS A 71 48.77 20.40 26.98
N VAL A 72 48.03 21.52 26.98
CA VAL A 72 46.58 21.53 27.26
C VAL A 72 45.81 20.75 26.21
N PHE A 73 46.06 20.97 24.91
CA PHE A 73 45.41 20.21 23.83
C PHE A 73 45.76 18.71 23.87
N ALA A 74 47.00 18.36 24.16
CA ALA A 74 47.42 16.97 24.38
C ALA A 74 46.67 16.32 25.55
N THR A 75 46.42 17.07 26.64
CA THR A 75 45.65 16.61 27.81
C THR A 75 44.18 16.42 27.48
N LEU A 76 43.57 17.42 26.84
CA LEU A 76 42.16 17.37 26.47
C LEU A 76 41.87 16.23 25.48
N SER A 77 42.75 16.02 24.50
CA SER A 77 42.64 14.90 23.58
C SER A 77 42.83 13.55 24.29
N SER A 78 43.71 13.47 25.30
CA SER A 78 43.87 12.28 26.15
C SER A 78 42.57 11.94 26.87
N VAL A 79 41.96 12.94 27.55
CA VAL A 79 40.64 12.79 28.21
C VAL A 79 39.57 12.32 27.23
N LYS A 80 39.55 12.87 26.01
CA LYS A 80 38.58 12.48 24.99
C LYS A 80 38.77 11.04 24.53
N ALA A 81 40.03 10.60 24.38
CA ALA A 81 40.35 9.24 23.98
C ALA A 81 40.00 8.22 25.07
N THR A 82 40.33 8.51 26.33
CA THR A 82 40.00 7.65 27.48
C THR A 82 38.49 7.60 27.75
N TYR A 83 37.78 8.71 27.53
CA TYR A 83 36.32 8.70 27.56
C TYR A 83 35.69 7.85 26.45
N ALA A 84 36.28 7.83 25.25
CA ALA A 84 35.83 6.93 24.19
C ALA A 84 36.08 5.45 24.56
N GLU A 85 37.18 5.13 25.24
CA GLU A 85 37.44 3.78 25.78
C GLU A 85 36.44 3.37 26.86
N LEU A 86 36.10 4.30 27.76
CA LEU A 86 35.07 4.10 28.76
C LEU A 86 33.73 3.73 28.11
N GLN A 87 33.34 4.46 27.05
CA GLN A 87 32.10 4.18 26.31
C GLN A 87 32.14 2.83 25.58
N ASP A 88 33.30 2.44 25.03
CA ASP A 88 33.48 1.14 24.37
C ASP A 88 33.36 -0.02 25.37
N ALA A 89 33.94 0.12 26.56
CA ALA A 89 33.89 -0.87 27.64
C ALA A 89 32.50 -1.01 28.31
N GLN A 90 31.55 -0.13 28.00
CA GLN A 90 30.17 -0.28 28.48
C GLN A 90 29.36 -1.31 27.68
N SER A 91 29.78 -1.65 26.47
CA SER A 91 29.04 -2.58 25.61
C SER A 91 29.98 -3.35 24.65
N PRO A 92 30.34 -4.60 24.98
CA PRO A 92 29.89 -5.38 26.14
C PRO A 92 30.46 -4.83 27.46
N TYR A 93 29.72 -5.00 28.56
CA TYR A 93 30.10 -4.49 29.88
C TYR A 93 31.40 -5.14 30.38
N ASP A 94 32.45 -4.34 30.55
CA ASP A 94 33.76 -4.72 31.06
C ASP A 94 34.15 -3.82 32.26
N PRO A 95 33.96 -4.28 33.50
CA PRO A 95 34.14 -3.45 34.69
C PRO A 95 35.61 -3.05 34.91
N GLU A 96 36.57 -3.89 34.52
CA GLU A 96 38.00 -3.61 34.70
C GLU A 96 38.47 -2.51 33.75
N ARG A 97 38.04 -2.57 32.49
CA ARG A 97 38.33 -1.51 31.51
C ARG A 97 37.63 -0.21 31.87
N ILE A 98 36.40 -0.27 32.36
CA ILE A 98 35.67 0.92 32.86
C ILE A 98 36.46 1.58 34.00
N GLN A 99 36.89 0.79 34.99
CA GLN A 99 37.64 1.31 36.13
C GLN A 99 39.00 1.89 35.72
N SER A 100 39.71 1.22 34.81
CA SER A 100 41.01 1.69 34.30
C SER A 100 40.86 3.01 33.52
N ALA A 101 39.86 3.10 32.63
CA ALA A 101 39.58 4.32 31.87
C ALA A 101 39.15 5.48 32.79
N ASP A 102 38.34 5.22 33.81
CA ASP A 102 37.95 6.21 34.82
C ASP A 102 39.15 6.76 35.59
N GLN A 103 40.04 5.88 36.08
CA GLN A 103 41.28 6.29 36.74
C GLN A 103 42.16 7.16 35.85
N GLN A 104 42.27 6.81 34.56
CA GLN A 104 43.03 7.60 33.59
C GLN A 104 42.39 8.97 33.35
N ILE A 105 41.06 9.05 33.22
CA ILE A 105 40.33 10.34 33.11
C ILE A 105 40.64 11.22 34.33
N VAL A 106 40.53 10.66 35.54
CA VAL A 106 40.84 11.39 36.79
C VAL A 106 42.29 11.88 36.80
N SER A 107 43.24 11.07 36.35
CA SER A 107 44.66 11.45 36.28
C SER A 107 44.92 12.59 35.30
N GLU A 108 44.29 12.57 34.13
CA GLU A 108 44.44 13.62 33.12
C GLU A 108 43.74 14.93 33.53
N LEU A 109 42.61 14.84 34.24
CA LEU A 109 41.96 16.01 34.84
C LEU A 109 42.80 16.64 35.95
N LYS A 110 43.50 15.83 36.76
CA LYS A 110 44.49 16.33 37.74
C LYS A 110 45.64 17.05 37.02
N ARG A 111 46.17 16.47 35.95
CA ARG A 111 47.22 17.10 35.13
C ARG A 111 46.75 18.42 34.50
N LEU A 112 45.50 18.49 34.04
CA LEU A 112 44.91 19.72 33.52
C LEU A 112 44.79 20.79 34.63
N SER A 113 44.45 20.38 35.86
CA SER A 113 44.43 21.27 37.02
C SER A 113 45.82 21.79 37.37
N GLU A 114 46.86 20.96 37.29
CA GLU A 114 48.26 21.39 37.50
C GLU A 114 48.70 22.40 36.43
N LEU A 115 48.38 22.15 35.15
CA LEU A 115 48.64 23.10 34.07
C LEU A 115 47.93 24.45 34.32
N LYS A 116 46.66 24.42 34.75
CA LYS A 116 45.93 25.63 35.15
C LYS A 116 46.62 26.37 36.31
N GLN A 117 47.08 25.65 37.33
CA GLN A 117 47.77 26.27 38.47
C GLN A 117 49.13 26.85 38.09
N SER A 118 49.88 26.20 37.20
CA SER A 118 51.17 26.69 36.69
C SER A 118 51.02 28.02 35.96
N PHE A 119 49.96 28.15 35.14
CA PHE A 119 49.60 29.38 34.45
C PHE A 119 49.26 30.51 35.42
N LEU A 120 48.41 30.23 36.43
CA LEU A 120 47.97 31.25 37.40
C LEU A 120 49.09 31.75 38.32
N LYS A 121 50.10 30.92 38.59
CA LYS A 121 51.24 31.28 39.46
C LYS A 121 52.42 31.88 38.69
N ASN A 122 52.30 32.10 37.37
CA ASN A 122 53.38 32.55 36.48
C ASN A 122 54.64 31.66 36.51
N HIS A 123 54.50 30.38 36.86
CA HIS A 123 55.58 29.38 36.84
C HIS A 123 55.57 28.65 35.50
N ILE A 124 55.79 29.37 34.40
CA ILE A 124 55.92 28.76 33.09
C ILE A 124 57.38 28.35 32.92
N ASP A 125 57.62 27.04 32.89
CA ASP A 125 58.97 26.48 32.76
C ASP A 125 59.57 26.87 31.39
N ASN A 126 60.63 27.67 31.42
CA ASN A 126 61.28 28.25 30.23
C ASN A 126 62.29 27.30 29.57
N SER A 127 62.44 26.06 30.06
CA SER A 127 63.38 25.10 29.49
C SER A 127 62.80 24.41 28.22
N CYS A 128 63.44 24.68 27.08
CA CYS A 128 63.25 24.02 25.78
C CYS A 128 61.78 23.92 25.27
N CYS A 129 61.29 25.04 24.72
CA CYS A 129 59.94 25.16 24.22
C CYS A 129 59.63 24.33 22.95
N GLU A 130 60.49 24.35 21.92
CA GLU A 130 60.11 23.84 20.59
C GLU A 130 59.90 22.32 20.56
N ASN A 131 60.81 21.55 21.19
CA ASN A 131 60.66 20.10 21.30
C ASN A 131 59.41 19.70 22.11
N THR A 132 59.06 20.51 23.12
CA THR A 132 57.90 20.28 23.98
C THR A 132 56.57 20.52 23.25
N VAL A 133 56.50 21.55 22.39
CA VAL A 133 55.35 21.81 21.52
C VAL A 133 55.15 20.62 20.57
N MET A 134 56.19 20.23 19.84
CA MET A 134 56.11 19.14 18.85
C MET A 134 55.70 17.80 19.48
N LEU A 135 56.27 17.44 20.63
CA LEU A 135 55.90 16.22 21.35
C LEU A 135 54.44 16.25 21.82
N SER A 136 53.96 17.41 22.29
CA SER A 136 52.58 17.57 22.74
C SER A 136 51.61 17.47 21.56
N GLU A 137 51.94 18.07 20.41
CA GLU A 137 51.15 17.93 19.17
C GLU A 137 51.11 16.48 18.68
N ILE A 138 52.23 15.77 18.69
CA ILE A 138 52.27 14.33 18.33
C ILE A 138 51.36 13.52 19.26
N GLN A 139 51.42 13.80 20.56
CA GLN A 139 50.56 13.14 21.54
C GLN A 139 49.08 13.45 21.30
N GLU A 140 48.74 14.69 20.96
CA GLU A 140 47.38 15.07 20.59
C GLU A 140 46.88 14.29 19.37
N GLN A 141 47.67 14.24 18.30
CA GLN A 141 47.32 13.50 17.08
C GLN A 141 47.14 12.01 17.36
N LYS A 142 48.01 11.42 18.19
CA LYS A 142 47.90 10.01 18.61
C LYS A 142 46.59 9.74 19.36
N ASN A 143 46.22 10.61 20.30
CA ASN A 143 44.97 10.50 21.04
C ASN A 143 43.74 10.68 20.14
N LEU A 144 43.82 11.58 19.16
CA LEU A 144 42.76 11.80 18.20
C LEU A 144 42.54 10.57 17.29
N VAL A 145 43.63 9.98 16.78
CA VAL A 145 43.59 8.72 16.01
C VAL A 145 42.95 7.60 16.82
N LYS A 146 43.33 7.46 18.10
CA LYS A 146 42.74 6.48 19.02
C LYS A 146 41.22 6.66 19.17
N THR A 147 40.76 7.91 19.31
CA THR A 147 39.33 8.24 19.39
C THR A 147 38.59 7.85 18.10
N TYR A 148 39.17 8.14 16.93
CA TYR A 148 38.57 7.79 15.66
C TYR A 148 38.51 6.29 15.42
N ASP A 149 39.56 5.54 15.81
CA ASP A 149 39.57 4.08 15.69
C ASP A 149 38.46 3.42 16.53
N LEU A 150 38.29 3.85 17.79
CA LEU A 150 37.21 3.38 18.66
C LEU A 150 35.82 3.70 18.07
N THR A 151 35.64 4.93 17.60
CA THR A 151 34.37 5.35 16.96
C THR A 151 34.09 4.54 15.70
N ASN A 152 35.13 4.26 14.90
CA ASN A 152 35.01 3.46 13.69
C ASN A 152 34.61 2.01 14.01
N LYS A 153 35.26 1.38 15.01
CA LYS A 153 34.89 0.04 15.49
C LYS A 153 33.42 -0.03 15.91
N LYS A 154 32.94 0.97 16.65
CA LYS A 154 31.52 1.07 17.04
C LYS A 154 30.59 1.15 15.83
N LEU A 155 30.90 2.00 14.86
CA LEU A 155 30.08 2.15 13.65
C LEU A 155 30.08 0.89 12.79
N VAL A 156 31.22 0.22 12.64
CA VAL A 156 31.33 -1.07 11.93
C VAL A 156 30.44 -2.13 12.59
N ASN A 157 30.47 -2.23 13.92
CA ASN A 157 29.62 -3.18 14.65
C ASN A 157 28.12 -2.86 14.48
N GLN A 158 27.73 -1.58 14.54
CA GLN A 158 26.35 -1.16 14.28
C GLN A 158 25.90 -1.47 12.85
N SER A 159 26.77 -1.28 11.85
CA SER A 159 26.49 -1.64 10.46
C SER A 159 26.21 -3.14 10.34
N ARG A 160 27.07 -3.99 10.91
CA ARG A 160 26.91 -5.45 10.86
C ARG A 160 25.60 -5.93 11.52
N LEU A 161 25.18 -5.28 12.61
CA LEU A 161 23.89 -5.57 13.25
C LEU A 161 22.72 -5.20 12.31
N LYS A 162 22.79 -4.04 11.65
CA LYS A 162 21.79 -3.62 10.68
C LYS A 162 21.75 -4.51 9.44
N ASP A 163 22.90 -4.97 8.94
CA ASP A 163 22.96 -5.93 7.84
C ASP A 163 22.27 -7.25 8.20
N SER A 164 22.45 -7.72 9.44
CA SER A 164 21.74 -8.91 9.96
C SER A 164 20.23 -8.70 10.04
N GLU A 165 19.77 -7.53 10.50
CA GLU A 165 18.35 -7.17 10.56
C GLU A 165 17.71 -7.08 9.15
N ILE A 166 18.44 -6.53 8.19
CA ILE A 166 18.03 -6.49 6.77
C ILE A 166 17.90 -7.90 6.21
N MET A 167 18.86 -8.79 6.48
CA MET A 167 18.81 -10.18 6.04
C MET A 167 17.57 -10.90 6.59
N ILE A 168 17.27 -10.77 7.88
CA ILE A 168 16.07 -11.34 8.51
C ILE A 168 14.81 -10.78 7.85
N SER A 169 14.77 -9.47 7.59
CA SER A 169 13.61 -8.83 6.96
C SER A 169 13.39 -9.30 5.53
N LYS A 170 14.48 -9.48 4.75
CA LYS A 170 14.42 -10.04 3.39
C LYS A 170 13.91 -11.49 3.40
N GLN A 171 14.38 -12.31 4.34
CA GLN A 171 13.92 -13.69 4.46
C GLN A 171 12.41 -13.76 4.75
N LYS A 172 11.89 -12.91 5.65
CA LYS A 172 10.45 -12.80 5.92
C LYS A 172 9.66 -12.37 4.68
N LEU A 173 10.20 -11.42 3.91
CA LEU A 173 9.56 -10.98 2.67
C LEU A 173 9.44 -12.13 1.66
N GLU A 174 10.52 -12.90 1.45
CA GLU A 174 10.53 -14.06 0.56
C GLU A 174 9.56 -15.15 1.01
N GLU A 175 9.40 -15.34 2.32
CA GLU A 175 8.42 -16.27 2.89
C GLU A 175 6.99 -15.86 2.57
N ILE A 176 6.63 -14.61 2.83
CA ILE A 176 5.31 -14.06 2.51
C ILE A 176 5.05 -14.10 1.00
N GLU A 177 6.05 -13.79 0.17
CA GLU A 177 5.91 -13.90 -1.29
C GLU A 177 5.67 -15.34 -1.76
N ARG A 178 6.32 -16.33 -1.13
CA ARG A 178 6.06 -17.76 -1.41
C ARG A 178 4.65 -18.16 -1.02
N GLU A 179 4.16 -17.72 0.13
CA GLU A 179 2.78 -17.95 0.58
C GLU A 179 1.77 -17.31 -0.36
N ASN A 180 1.98 -16.05 -0.74
CA ASN A 180 1.14 -15.33 -1.71
C ASN A 180 1.09 -16.06 -3.06
N LYS A 181 2.23 -16.50 -3.60
CA LYS A 181 2.25 -17.30 -4.84
C LYS A 181 1.47 -18.61 -4.72
N LEU A 182 1.51 -19.26 -3.55
CA LEU A 182 0.75 -20.48 -3.31
C LEU A 182 -0.76 -20.20 -3.23
N ILE A 183 -1.15 -19.11 -2.57
CA ILE A 183 -2.53 -18.62 -2.53
C ILE A 183 -3.00 -18.29 -3.95
N GLU A 184 -2.25 -17.50 -4.71
CA GLU A 184 -2.54 -17.19 -6.11
C GLU A 184 -2.74 -18.44 -6.97
N ARG A 185 -1.89 -19.48 -6.82
CA ARG A 185 -2.08 -20.74 -7.54
C ARG A 185 -3.39 -21.44 -7.17
N ARG A 186 -3.73 -21.51 -5.87
CA ARG A 186 -5.02 -22.08 -5.40
C ARG A 186 -6.22 -21.27 -5.88
N LEU A 187 -6.04 -19.96 -6.00
CA LEU A 187 -7.04 -19.03 -6.48
C LEU A 187 -7.23 -19.13 -8.01
N ASN A 188 -6.15 -19.29 -8.77
CA ASN A 188 -6.17 -19.46 -10.22
C ASN A 188 -6.58 -20.87 -10.65
N SER A 189 -6.38 -21.91 -9.82
CA SER A 189 -6.96 -23.23 -10.05
C SER A 189 -8.50 -23.24 -9.94
N SER A 190 -9.11 -22.17 -9.41
CA SER A 190 -10.56 -21.91 -9.45
C SER A 190 -11.00 -21.15 -10.72
N GLY A 191 -10.15 -21.09 -11.75
CA GLY A 191 -10.44 -20.52 -13.08
C GLY A 191 -10.06 -19.03 -13.20
N PRO A 192 -9.06 -18.67 -14.04
CA PRO A 192 -8.77 -17.29 -14.40
C PRO A 192 -9.55 -16.91 -15.67
N LEU A 193 -10.51 -15.99 -15.53
CA LEU A 193 -11.04 -15.23 -16.67
C LEU A 193 -10.11 -14.03 -16.90
N ASN A 194 -8.87 -14.30 -17.32
CA ASN A 194 -7.99 -13.26 -17.86
C ASN A 194 -8.49 -12.92 -19.28
N LEU A 195 -9.53 -12.09 -19.33
CA LEU A 195 -10.15 -11.66 -20.56
C LEU A 195 -9.38 -10.44 -21.10
N GLN A 196 -8.53 -10.67 -22.10
CA GLN A 196 -8.05 -9.58 -22.95
C GLN A 196 -9.21 -9.12 -23.84
N PHE A 197 -9.44 -7.81 -23.94
CA PHE A 197 -10.52 -7.18 -24.72
C PHE A 197 -10.66 -7.74 -26.15
N SER A 198 -9.56 -8.12 -26.80
CA SER A 198 -9.54 -8.67 -28.16
C SER A 198 -9.94 -10.15 -28.29
N LYS A 199 -10.31 -10.84 -27.19
CA LYS A 199 -10.66 -12.27 -27.16
C LYS A 199 -12.04 -12.57 -26.56
N LEU A 200 -12.84 -11.53 -26.27
CA LEU A 200 -14.19 -11.70 -25.72
C LEU A 200 -15.11 -12.34 -26.78
N THR A 201 -15.69 -13.49 -26.43
CA THR A 201 -16.58 -14.27 -27.31
C THR A 201 -18.00 -14.33 -26.74
N SER A 202 -18.98 -14.67 -27.58
CA SER A 202 -20.36 -14.94 -27.11
C SER A 202 -20.40 -16.02 -26.02
N ASN A 203 -19.43 -16.94 -25.99
CA ASN A 203 -19.33 -17.97 -24.95
C ASN A 203 -19.02 -17.37 -23.57
N ASP A 204 -18.27 -16.27 -23.50
CA ASP A 204 -17.98 -15.57 -22.24
C ASP A 204 -19.25 -14.96 -21.66
N VAL A 205 -20.12 -14.38 -22.51
CA VAL A 205 -21.43 -13.86 -22.08
C VAL A 205 -22.30 -14.99 -21.50
N VAL A 206 -22.32 -16.16 -22.15
CA VAL A 206 -23.03 -17.35 -21.63
C VAL A 206 -22.45 -17.81 -20.29
N ALA A 207 -21.12 -17.82 -20.13
CA ALA A 207 -20.47 -18.19 -18.87
C ALA A 207 -20.83 -17.22 -17.73
N PHE A 208 -20.77 -15.90 -17.98
CA PHE A 208 -21.16 -14.88 -17.00
C PHE A 208 -22.66 -14.95 -16.67
N LEU A 209 -23.52 -15.21 -17.65
CA LEU A 209 -24.94 -15.44 -17.42
C LEU A 209 -25.16 -16.64 -16.50
N LYS A 210 -24.47 -17.77 -16.73
CA LYS A 210 -24.53 -18.94 -15.84
C LYS A 210 -24.10 -18.60 -14.41
N HIS A 211 -23.06 -17.79 -14.24
CA HIS A 211 -22.64 -17.31 -12.91
C HIS A 211 -23.71 -16.42 -12.25
N ALA A 212 -24.34 -15.52 -13.01
CA ALA A 212 -25.43 -14.70 -12.52
C ALA A 212 -26.64 -15.55 -12.09
N VAL A 213 -27.09 -16.49 -12.92
CA VAL A 213 -28.18 -17.42 -12.61
C VAL A 213 -27.85 -18.26 -11.37
N LYS A 214 -26.61 -18.75 -11.22
CA LYS A 214 -26.19 -19.47 -10.01
C LYS A 214 -26.30 -18.60 -8.75
N SER A 215 -25.92 -17.32 -8.82
CA SER A 215 -26.09 -16.40 -7.69
C SER A 215 -27.56 -16.15 -7.36
N VAL A 216 -28.44 -16.06 -8.38
CA VAL A 216 -29.89 -15.95 -8.19
C VAL A 216 -30.44 -17.16 -7.45
N ARG A 217 -30.07 -18.38 -7.86
CA ARG A 217 -30.50 -19.62 -7.18
C ARG A 217 -30.14 -19.62 -5.70
N SER A 218 -28.92 -19.20 -5.35
CA SER A 218 -28.49 -19.08 -3.95
C SER A 218 -29.29 -18.02 -3.19
N PHE A 219 -29.52 -16.87 -3.80
CA PHE A 219 -30.31 -15.79 -3.19
C PHE A 219 -31.78 -16.17 -3.01
N VAL A 220 -32.39 -16.82 -4.01
CA VAL A 220 -33.78 -17.28 -3.97
C VAL A 220 -34.00 -18.29 -2.85
N LYS A 221 -33.07 -19.23 -2.65
CA LYS A 221 -33.14 -20.16 -1.50
C LYS A 221 -33.19 -19.40 -0.18
N LEU A 222 -32.30 -18.42 0.00
CA LEU A 222 -32.28 -17.57 1.19
C LEU A 222 -33.57 -16.76 1.32
N MET A 223 -34.07 -16.19 0.23
CA MET A 223 -35.32 -15.43 0.21
C MET A 223 -36.54 -16.28 0.59
N ILE A 224 -36.63 -17.52 0.11
CA ILE A 224 -37.70 -18.46 0.47
C ILE A 224 -37.59 -18.81 1.96
N THR A 225 -36.39 -19.09 2.48
CA THR A 225 -36.19 -19.35 3.92
C THR A 225 -36.64 -18.16 4.77
N GLU A 226 -36.31 -16.92 4.41
CA GLU A 226 -36.80 -15.74 5.14
C GLU A 226 -38.33 -15.61 5.05
N MET A 227 -38.95 -15.93 3.90
CA MET A 227 -40.40 -15.94 3.74
C MET A 227 -41.07 -16.99 4.64
N GLU A 228 -40.52 -18.21 4.72
CA GLU A 228 -41.00 -19.28 5.59
C GLU A 228 -40.89 -18.89 7.07
N LEU A 229 -39.77 -18.29 7.48
CA LEU A 229 -39.59 -17.77 8.84
C LEU A 229 -40.59 -16.65 9.18
N ALA A 230 -40.98 -15.86 8.18
CA ALA A 230 -42.02 -14.84 8.30
C ALA A 230 -43.46 -15.40 8.17
N ASN A 231 -43.64 -16.72 8.11
CA ASN A 231 -44.92 -17.42 7.93
C ASN A 231 -45.69 -17.01 6.66
N TRP A 232 -44.97 -16.75 5.57
CA TRP A 232 -45.61 -16.50 4.28
C TRP A 232 -46.21 -17.79 3.69
N ASP A 233 -47.37 -17.65 3.06
CA ASP A 233 -47.90 -18.69 2.17
C ASP A 233 -47.14 -18.67 0.84
N ILE A 234 -46.18 -19.59 0.71
CA ILE A 234 -45.32 -19.73 -0.46
C ILE A 234 -46.15 -20.03 -1.72
N ASP A 235 -47.20 -20.84 -1.62
CA ASP A 235 -48.07 -21.16 -2.76
C ASP A 235 -48.80 -19.91 -3.27
N SER A 236 -49.30 -19.08 -2.35
CA SER A 236 -49.92 -17.81 -2.72
C SER A 236 -48.91 -16.81 -3.31
N ALA A 237 -47.68 -16.78 -2.82
CA ALA A 237 -46.61 -15.97 -3.41
C ALA A 237 -46.26 -16.42 -4.83
N VAL A 238 -46.14 -17.73 -5.07
CA VAL A 238 -45.88 -18.31 -6.40
C VAL A 238 -47.01 -17.96 -7.38
N ARG A 239 -48.28 -18.14 -6.97
CA ARG A 239 -49.46 -17.77 -7.77
C ARG A 239 -49.53 -16.28 -8.08
N SER A 240 -49.02 -15.43 -7.19
CA SER A 240 -48.94 -13.98 -7.41
C SER A 240 -47.90 -13.61 -8.48
N ILE A 241 -46.79 -14.35 -8.56
CA ILE A 241 -45.75 -14.12 -9.57
C ILE A 241 -46.20 -14.60 -10.95
N HIS A 242 -46.70 -15.85 -11.04
CA HIS A 242 -47.18 -16.47 -12.28
C HIS A 242 -48.58 -17.07 -12.07
N PRO A 243 -49.65 -16.30 -12.32
CA PRO A 243 -51.01 -16.79 -12.19
C PRO A 243 -51.28 -17.94 -13.15
N GLY A 244 -51.79 -19.07 -12.63
CA GLY A 244 -52.18 -20.23 -13.43
C GLY A 244 -51.04 -21.17 -13.86
N ALA A 245 -49.82 -20.97 -13.38
CA ALA A 245 -48.73 -21.92 -13.61
C ALA A 245 -48.96 -23.23 -12.85
N VAL A 246 -48.82 -24.37 -13.54
CA VAL A 246 -48.89 -25.71 -12.96
C VAL A 246 -47.48 -26.28 -12.86
N TYR A 247 -47.13 -26.82 -11.70
CA TYR A 247 -45.80 -27.35 -11.43
C TYR A 247 -45.83 -28.89 -11.42
N TRP A 248 -44.83 -29.51 -12.04
CA TRP A 248 -44.64 -30.96 -12.06
C TRP A 248 -44.21 -31.49 -10.69
N ASN A 249 -43.49 -30.67 -9.93
CA ASN A 249 -43.01 -30.96 -8.59
C ASN A 249 -43.16 -29.72 -7.70
N GLU A 250 -43.48 -29.93 -6.43
CA GLU A 250 -43.49 -28.88 -5.41
C GLU A 250 -42.15 -28.15 -5.31
N SER A 251 -41.04 -28.85 -5.51
CA SER A 251 -39.70 -28.26 -5.52
C SER A 251 -39.48 -27.24 -6.64
N HIS A 252 -40.27 -27.29 -7.72
CA HIS A 252 -40.18 -26.40 -8.88
C HIS A 252 -40.77 -25.00 -8.62
N ARG A 253 -41.47 -24.81 -7.50
CA ARG A 253 -41.95 -23.49 -7.05
C ARG A 253 -40.82 -22.45 -6.98
N CYS A 254 -39.58 -22.88 -6.72
CA CYS A 254 -38.41 -22.02 -6.71
C CYS A 254 -38.19 -21.27 -8.04
N PHE A 255 -38.54 -21.88 -9.18
CA PHE A 255 -38.38 -21.26 -10.50
C PHE A 255 -39.26 -20.02 -10.69
N ALA A 256 -40.39 -19.92 -9.97
CA ALA A 256 -41.21 -18.70 -9.97
C ALA A 256 -40.44 -17.53 -9.34
N PHE A 257 -39.78 -17.77 -8.21
CA PHE A 257 -38.96 -16.77 -7.54
C PHE A 257 -37.70 -16.44 -8.34
N GLU A 258 -37.05 -17.44 -8.96
CA GLU A 258 -35.93 -17.20 -9.89
C GLU A 258 -36.37 -16.32 -11.06
N SER A 259 -37.55 -16.59 -11.63
CA SER A 259 -38.16 -15.78 -12.69
C SER A 259 -38.42 -14.34 -12.23
N PHE A 260 -38.97 -14.15 -11.03
CA PHE A 260 -39.18 -12.84 -10.44
C PHE A 260 -37.86 -12.07 -10.31
N VAL A 261 -36.85 -12.67 -9.66
CA VAL A 261 -35.54 -12.01 -9.46
C VAL A 261 -34.88 -11.70 -10.80
N CYS A 262 -34.84 -12.65 -11.74
CA CYS A 262 -34.26 -12.42 -13.06
C CYS A 262 -34.98 -11.30 -13.81
N ARG A 263 -36.32 -11.24 -13.75
CA ARG A 263 -37.11 -10.17 -14.35
C ARG A 263 -36.71 -8.80 -13.82
N GLU A 264 -36.61 -8.65 -12.50
CA GLU A 264 -36.22 -7.38 -11.89
C GLU A 264 -34.77 -7.01 -12.23
N MET A 265 -33.85 -7.99 -12.26
CA MET A 265 -32.45 -7.75 -12.60
C MET A 265 -32.23 -7.39 -14.07
N PHE A 266 -32.98 -7.98 -15.00
CA PHE A 266 -32.94 -7.67 -16.43
C PHE A 266 -33.76 -6.44 -16.83
N ASP A 267 -34.56 -5.86 -15.93
CA ASP A 267 -35.28 -4.64 -16.22
C ASP A 267 -34.30 -3.48 -16.55
N GLY A 268 -34.51 -2.82 -17.68
CA GLY A 268 -33.60 -1.79 -18.19
C GLY A 268 -32.23 -2.30 -18.66
N PHE A 269 -32.00 -3.61 -18.81
CA PHE A 269 -30.71 -4.18 -19.21
C PHE A 269 -30.28 -3.76 -20.62
N GLY A 270 -31.22 -3.54 -21.53
CA GLY A 270 -30.94 -2.98 -22.87
C GLY A 270 -30.52 -1.51 -22.85
N ASN A 271 -30.64 -0.81 -21.72
CA ASN A 271 -30.25 0.58 -21.59
C ASN A 271 -28.81 0.70 -21.05
N ARG A 272 -28.01 1.57 -21.65
CA ARG A 272 -26.59 1.79 -21.32
C ARG A 272 -26.34 2.23 -19.87
N SER A 273 -27.29 2.91 -19.24
CA SER A 273 -27.16 3.38 -17.86
C SER A 273 -28.12 2.68 -16.89
N PHE A 274 -28.79 1.59 -17.31
CA PHE A 274 -29.93 0.99 -16.60
C PHE A 274 -31.05 2.00 -16.23
N SER A 275 -30.99 3.22 -16.76
CA SER A 275 -31.84 4.36 -16.41
C SER A 275 -32.26 5.08 -17.69
N SER A 276 -33.50 5.54 -17.73
CA SER A 276 -34.11 6.16 -18.90
C SER A 276 -33.64 7.60 -19.19
N SER A 277 -32.65 8.12 -18.44
CA SER A 277 -32.11 9.47 -18.66
C SER A 277 -30.92 9.42 -19.62
N GLY A 278 -31.10 10.02 -20.79
CA GLY A 278 -30.11 10.08 -21.86
C GLY A 278 -28.78 10.68 -21.40
N SER A 279 -27.69 9.97 -21.64
CA SER A 279 -26.34 10.51 -21.51
C SER A 279 -25.75 10.80 -22.89
N GLY A 280 -25.11 11.97 -22.99
CA GLY A 280 -24.73 12.62 -24.24
C GLY A 280 -23.84 11.82 -25.19
N ARG A 281 -23.81 12.31 -26.44
CA ARG A 281 -23.05 11.80 -27.59
C ARG A 281 -21.54 11.78 -27.33
N ARG A 282 -21.00 10.68 -26.79
CA ARG A 282 -19.57 10.35 -26.88
C ARG A 282 -19.30 9.50 -28.15
N PRO A 283 -18.06 9.45 -28.69
CA PRO A 283 -17.67 8.53 -29.76
C PRO A 283 -17.87 7.04 -29.36
N VAL A 284 -18.09 6.12 -30.32
CA VAL A 284 -18.36 4.69 -30.05
C VAL A 284 -17.19 3.99 -29.34
N GLU A 285 -15.98 4.14 -29.83
CA GLU A 285 -14.76 3.48 -29.30
C GLU A 285 -14.47 3.88 -27.85
N GLN A 286 -14.59 5.18 -27.53
CA GLN A 286 -14.43 5.67 -26.16
C GLN A 286 -15.52 5.13 -25.21
N ARG A 287 -16.64 4.60 -25.74
CA ARG A 287 -17.74 4.05 -24.94
C ARG A 287 -17.54 2.57 -24.63
N GLU A 288 -17.07 1.77 -25.58
CA GLU A 288 -16.73 0.36 -25.34
C GLU A 288 -15.63 0.25 -24.28
N GLN A 289 -14.59 1.09 -24.39
CA GLN A 289 -13.50 1.15 -23.42
C GLN A 289 -14.02 1.48 -22.01
N LEU A 290 -14.99 2.39 -21.87
CA LEU A 290 -15.57 2.72 -20.56
C LEU A 290 -16.29 1.54 -19.89
N PHE A 291 -17.00 0.71 -20.66
CA PHE A 291 -17.65 -0.49 -20.12
C PHE A 291 -16.64 -1.59 -19.81
N TYR A 292 -15.61 -1.73 -20.65
CA TYR A 292 -14.51 -2.62 -20.36
C TYR A 292 -13.72 -2.23 -19.10
N ASP A 293 -13.42 -0.94 -18.93
CA ASP A 293 -12.71 -0.44 -17.76
C ASP A 293 -13.55 -0.70 -16.49
N ARG A 294 -14.87 -0.51 -16.55
CA ARG A 294 -15.79 -0.84 -15.44
C ARG A 294 -15.87 -2.33 -15.16
N PHE A 295 -15.90 -3.15 -16.22
CA PHE A 295 -15.88 -4.61 -16.09
C PHE A 295 -14.59 -5.05 -15.41
N THR A 296 -13.46 -4.59 -15.92
CA THR A 296 -12.11 -4.90 -15.43
C THR A 296 -11.95 -4.43 -14.00
N GLU A 297 -12.31 -3.19 -13.67
CA GLU A 297 -12.25 -2.66 -12.29
C GLU A 297 -12.98 -3.56 -11.29
N LEU A 298 -14.22 -3.97 -11.59
CA LEU A 298 -15.02 -4.77 -10.66
C LEU A 298 -14.68 -6.27 -10.71
N ASN A 299 -14.18 -6.77 -11.84
CA ASN A 299 -13.80 -8.17 -12.05
C ASN A 299 -12.39 -8.49 -11.53
N GLU A 300 -11.42 -7.58 -11.67
CA GLU A 300 -10.08 -7.70 -11.07
C GLU A 300 -10.16 -7.69 -9.55
N LEU A 301 -11.15 -6.98 -9.00
CA LEU A 301 -11.55 -7.07 -7.60
C LEU A 301 -12.45 -8.29 -7.34
N LYS A 302 -12.09 -9.45 -7.93
CA LYS A 302 -12.84 -10.71 -7.85
C LYS A 302 -13.11 -11.15 -6.40
N TYR A 303 -12.14 -10.91 -5.53
CA TYR A 303 -12.17 -11.29 -4.11
C TYR A 303 -12.82 -10.25 -3.21
N LEU A 304 -12.96 -9.02 -3.70
CA LEU A 304 -13.65 -7.97 -2.96
C LEU A 304 -15.15 -8.26 -3.02
N LYS A 305 -15.77 -8.45 -1.85
CA LYS A 305 -17.22 -8.66 -1.79
C LYS A 305 -17.92 -7.44 -2.37
N ALA A 306 -19.07 -7.63 -3.02
CA ALA A 306 -19.88 -6.52 -3.54
C ALA A 306 -20.11 -5.43 -2.47
N ARG A 307 -20.31 -5.87 -1.22
CA ARG A 307 -20.34 -5.04 -0.01
C ARG A 307 -19.15 -4.09 0.12
N GLU A 308 -17.95 -4.65 0.19
CA GLU A 308 -16.72 -3.90 0.43
C GLU A 308 -16.48 -2.88 -0.68
N TYR A 309 -16.82 -3.24 -1.92
CA TYR A 309 -16.76 -2.31 -3.05
C TYR A 309 -17.72 -1.13 -2.90
N ILE A 310 -18.98 -1.37 -2.53
CA ILE A 310 -19.98 -0.31 -2.35
C ILE A 310 -19.60 0.61 -1.19
N THR A 311 -19.09 0.06 -0.09
CA THR A 311 -18.59 0.85 1.05
C THR A 311 -17.38 1.70 0.66
N TRP A 312 -16.48 1.16 -0.16
CA TRP A 312 -15.31 1.89 -0.64
C TRP A 312 -15.65 3.00 -1.65
N LYS A 313 -16.58 2.72 -2.58
CA LYS A 313 -17.02 3.65 -3.63
C LYS A 313 -18.55 3.76 -3.69
N PRO A 314 -19.18 4.45 -2.73
CA PRO A 314 -20.64 4.56 -2.65
C PRO A 314 -21.23 5.40 -3.81
N ALA A 315 -20.47 6.33 -4.38
CA ALA A 315 -20.91 7.12 -5.53
C ALA A 315 -20.76 6.42 -6.89
N SER A 316 -20.24 5.19 -6.92
CA SER A 316 -19.97 4.47 -8.17
C SER A 316 -21.25 4.14 -8.95
N PRO A 317 -21.17 3.98 -10.29
CA PRO A 317 -22.31 3.52 -11.08
C PRO A 317 -22.88 2.17 -10.62
N PHE A 318 -22.00 1.26 -10.21
CA PHE A 318 -22.40 -0.03 -9.63
C PHE A 318 -23.18 0.12 -8.33
N ALA A 319 -22.73 0.98 -7.40
CA ALA A 319 -23.45 1.22 -6.15
C ALA A 319 -24.86 1.77 -6.41
N LYS A 320 -25.00 2.74 -7.32
CA LYS A 320 -26.30 3.26 -7.75
C LYS A 320 -27.20 2.19 -8.38
N PHE A 321 -26.63 1.35 -9.24
CA PHE A 321 -27.35 0.21 -9.81
C PHE A 321 -27.83 -0.77 -8.74
N CYS A 322 -26.94 -1.15 -7.81
CA CYS A 322 -27.26 -2.06 -6.71
C CYS A 322 -28.41 -1.51 -5.84
N TRP A 323 -28.37 -0.23 -5.48
CA TRP A 323 -29.43 0.41 -4.69
C TRP A 323 -30.76 0.47 -5.43
N SER A 324 -30.73 0.86 -6.71
CA SER A 324 -31.93 0.90 -7.56
C SER A 324 -32.58 -0.47 -7.67
N LYS A 325 -31.78 -1.52 -7.92
CA LYS A 325 -32.28 -2.89 -8.04
C LYS A 325 -32.81 -3.45 -6.73
N TYR A 326 -32.19 -3.12 -5.60
CA TYR A 326 -32.70 -3.57 -4.30
C TYR A 326 -34.09 -3.00 -4.03
N VAL A 327 -34.25 -1.69 -4.26
CA VAL A 327 -35.51 -0.97 -4.02
C VAL A 327 -36.63 -1.46 -4.94
N GLN A 328 -36.31 -1.84 -6.18
CA GLN A 328 -37.25 -2.45 -7.13
C GLN A 328 -37.65 -3.87 -6.72
N LEU A 329 -36.68 -4.71 -6.36
CA LEU A 329 -36.89 -6.13 -6.06
C LEU A 329 -37.60 -6.34 -4.71
N VAL A 330 -37.17 -5.63 -3.67
CA VAL A 330 -37.67 -5.82 -2.29
C VAL A 330 -38.69 -4.74 -1.96
N HIS A 331 -39.97 -5.01 -2.15
CA HIS A 331 -41.04 -4.05 -1.85
C HIS A 331 -41.06 -3.69 -0.35
N PRO A 332 -41.39 -2.44 0.07
CA PRO A 332 -41.44 -2.06 1.49
C PRO A 332 -42.31 -2.99 2.36
N LYS A 333 -43.44 -3.48 1.83
CA LYS A 333 -44.28 -4.48 2.54
C LYS A 333 -43.59 -5.83 2.72
N MET A 334 -42.82 -6.26 1.72
CA MET A 334 -42.01 -7.48 1.82
C MET A 334 -40.93 -7.30 2.88
N GLU A 335 -40.21 -6.20 2.84
CA GLU A 335 -39.16 -5.89 3.82
C GLU A 335 -39.68 -5.81 5.26
N LEU A 336 -40.79 -5.09 5.47
CA LEU A 336 -41.46 -5.03 6.77
C LEU A 336 -41.88 -6.41 7.27
N SER A 337 -42.38 -7.26 6.38
CA SER A 337 -42.82 -8.59 6.77
C SER A 337 -41.66 -9.54 7.07
N LEU A 338 -40.57 -9.47 6.29
CA LEU A 338 -39.42 -10.36 6.45
C LEU A 338 -38.56 -9.96 7.66
N PHE A 339 -38.36 -8.66 7.89
CA PHE A 339 -37.39 -8.17 8.88
C PHE A 339 -38.04 -7.41 10.04
N GLY A 340 -39.35 -7.17 10.01
CA GLY A 340 -40.08 -6.39 11.02
C GLY A 340 -39.82 -4.88 11.00
N ASN A 341 -38.98 -4.38 10.09
CA ASN A 341 -38.61 -2.97 9.99
C ASN A 341 -38.17 -2.60 8.56
N LEU A 342 -37.95 -1.30 8.31
CA LEU A 342 -37.47 -0.75 7.02
C LEU A 342 -36.01 -0.24 7.09
N ASN A 343 -35.21 -0.78 8.01
CA ASN A 343 -33.86 -0.25 8.24
C ASN A 343 -32.93 -0.53 7.05
N GLN A 344 -33.08 -1.68 6.37
CA GLN A 344 -32.25 -1.99 5.21
C GLN A 344 -32.48 -0.97 4.09
N ARG A 345 -33.74 -0.69 3.74
CA ARG A 345 -34.09 0.33 2.75
C ARG A 345 -33.69 1.73 3.16
N LYS A 346 -33.84 2.12 4.43
CA LYS A 346 -33.33 3.42 4.90
C LYS A 346 -31.81 3.54 4.70
N ASN A 347 -31.07 2.48 5.00
CA ASN A 347 -29.62 2.43 4.76
C ASN A 347 -29.32 2.54 3.26
N VAL A 348 -29.99 1.75 2.41
CA VAL A 348 -29.82 1.77 0.95
C VAL A 348 -30.12 3.15 0.35
N VAL A 349 -31.23 3.77 0.74
CA VAL A 349 -31.64 5.09 0.24
C VAL A 349 -30.70 6.21 0.72
N SER A 350 -30.12 6.07 1.91
CA SER A 350 -29.08 6.99 2.42
C SER A 350 -27.69 6.76 1.82
N GLY A 351 -27.55 5.80 0.89
CA GLY A 351 -26.29 5.46 0.26
C GLY A 351 -25.35 4.63 1.14
N ASN A 352 -25.90 4.04 2.21
CA ASN A 352 -25.21 3.13 3.11
C ASN A 352 -25.53 1.67 2.76
N PHE A 353 -24.70 0.76 3.24
CA PHE A 353 -24.86 -0.68 3.01
C PHE A 353 -25.48 -1.35 4.25
N PRO A 354 -26.61 -2.08 4.13
CA PRO A 354 -27.16 -2.87 5.23
C PRO A 354 -26.28 -4.07 5.57
N GLU A 355 -25.85 -4.20 6.83
CA GLU A 355 -25.05 -5.34 7.31
C GLU A 355 -25.93 -6.57 7.59
N THR A 356 -26.53 -7.12 6.55
CA THR A 356 -27.40 -8.31 6.65
C THR A 356 -26.99 -9.37 5.64
N THR A 357 -27.17 -10.64 5.99
CA THR A 357 -26.93 -11.79 5.11
C THR A 357 -27.80 -11.73 3.85
N PHE A 358 -29.04 -11.27 3.99
CA PHE A 358 -29.96 -11.06 2.88
C PHE A 358 -29.43 -10.04 1.87
N PHE A 359 -29.02 -8.86 2.34
CA PHE A 359 -28.47 -7.83 1.46
C PHE A 359 -27.12 -8.24 0.87
N GLU A 360 -26.27 -8.93 1.64
CA GLU A 360 -25.00 -9.47 1.14
C GLU A 360 -25.23 -10.42 -0.04
N SER A 361 -26.16 -11.37 0.12
CA SER A 361 -26.55 -12.31 -0.94
C SER A 361 -27.15 -11.60 -2.16
N PHE A 362 -28.05 -10.63 -1.95
CA PHE A 362 -28.58 -9.79 -3.02
C PHE A 362 -27.48 -9.00 -3.76
N SER A 363 -26.53 -8.40 -3.03
CA SER A 363 -25.47 -7.58 -3.60
C SER A 363 -24.54 -8.38 -4.50
N GLU A 364 -24.36 -9.68 -4.22
CA GLU A 364 -23.64 -10.60 -5.09
C GLU A 364 -24.41 -10.84 -6.40
N VAL A 365 -25.74 -11.03 -6.36
CA VAL A 365 -26.59 -11.08 -7.56
C VAL A 365 -26.42 -9.80 -8.37
N ALA A 366 -26.53 -8.62 -7.73
CA ALA A 366 -26.33 -7.34 -8.39
C ALA A 366 -24.93 -7.23 -9.05
N LYS A 367 -23.87 -7.65 -8.36
CA LYS A 367 -22.50 -7.66 -8.92
C LYS A 367 -22.42 -8.49 -10.19
N ARG A 368 -22.98 -9.70 -10.20
CA ARG A 368 -22.94 -10.60 -11.37
C ARG A 368 -23.68 -10.03 -12.58
N PHE A 369 -24.86 -9.45 -12.36
CA PHE A 369 -25.63 -8.81 -13.42
C PHE A 369 -24.98 -7.53 -13.94
N TRP A 370 -24.36 -6.74 -13.07
CA TRP A 370 -23.60 -5.56 -13.48
C TRP A 370 -22.39 -5.92 -14.34
N LEU A 371 -21.65 -6.96 -13.95
CA LEU A 371 -20.53 -7.49 -14.75
C LEU A 371 -21.02 -8.00 -16.10
N LEU A 372 -22.12 -8.76 -16.13
CA LEU A 372 -22.74 -9.23 -17.37
C LEU A 372 -23.13 -8.06 -18.28
N HIS A 373 -23.71 -6.99 -17.73
CA HIS A 373 -24.05 -5.79 -18.50
C HIS A 373 -22.83 -5.08 -19.06
N CYS A 374 -21.80 -4.87 -18.24
CA CYS A 374 -20.57 -4.24 -18.69
C CYS A 374 -19.89 -5.06 -19.80
N LEU A 375 -19.90 -6.39 -19.67
CA LEU A 375 -19.38 -7.31 -20.68
C LEU A 375 -20.15 -7.20 -22.02
N VAL A 376 -21.47 -7.19 -21.95
CA VAL A 376 -22.33 -7.06 -23.14
C VAL A 376 -22.06 -5.75 -23.87
N PHE A 377 -22.00 -4.63 -23.15
CA PHE A 377 -21.76 -3.31 -23.74
C PHE A 377 -20.30 -3.03 -24.12
N SER A 378 -19.35 -3.84 -23.61
CA SER A 378 -17.98 -3.84 -24.11
C SER A 378 -17.82 -4.65 -25.40
N PHE A 379 -18.72 -5.61 -25.65
CA PHE A 379 -18.75 -6.45 -26.85
C PHE A 379 -19.56 -5.85 -28.00
N ASP A 380 -20.75 -5.32 -27.73
CA ASP A 380 -21.64 -4.70 -28.73
C ASP A 380 -22.04 -3.29 -28.29
N PRO A 381 -21.65 -2.23 -29.03
CA PRO A 381 -22.07 -0.85 -28.78
C PRO A 381 -23.57 -0.65 -28.72
N ASN A 382 -24.33 -1.44 -29.49
CA ASN A 382 -25.78 -1.37 -29.55
C ASN A 382 -26.42 -2.07 -28.34
N GLY A 383 -25.64 -2.84 -27.57
CA GLY A 383 -26.07 -3.59 -26.40
C GLY A 383 -26.81 -4.87 -26.76
N ALA A 384 -27.31 -5.57 -25.74
CA ALA A 384 -28.19 -6.71 -25.94
C ALA A 384 -29.65 -6.30 -25.91
N SER A 385 -30.45 -6.84 -26.82
CA SER A 385 -31.91 -6.85 -26.63
C SER A 385 -32.30 -8.08 -25.82
N VAL A 386 -33.00 -7.86 -24.71
CA VAL A 386 -33.54 -8.93 -23.87
C VAL A 386 -34.87 -9.40 -24.44
N PHE A 387 -35.04 -10.71 -24.64
CA PHE A 387 -36.32 -11.29 -25.06
C PHE A 387 -36.85 -12.28 -24.02
N ARG A 388 -38.17 -12.42 -24.00
CA ARG A 388 -38.93 -13.30 -23.10
C ARG A 388 -40.00 -14.03 -23.91
N VAL A 389 -40.26 -15.27 -23.53
CA VAL A 389 -41.25 -16.12 -24.19
C VAL A 389 -42.58 -16.01 -23.45
N ARG A 390 -43.68 -15.92 -24.21
CA ARG A 390 -45.04 -15.80 -23.65
C ARG A 390 -45.55 -17.15 -23.16
N ASN A 391 -46.37 -17.14 -22.12
CA ASN A 391 -47.11 -18.32 -21.68
C ASN A 391 -47.94 -18.92 -22.85
N GLY A 392 -47.93 -20.24 -22.99
CA GLY A 392 -48.60 -21.00 -24.05
C GLY A 392 -47.82 -21.04 -25.37
N SER A 393 -46.58 -20.54 -25.42
CA SER A 393 -45.75 -20.66 -26.63
C SER A 393 -45.19 -22.08 -26.75
N ARG A 394 -45.07 -22.58 -27.99
CA ARG A 394 -44.42 -23.87 -28.24
C ARG A 394 -42.93 -23.81 -27.90
N PHE A 395 -42.41 -24.87 -27.28
CA PHE A 395 -40.99 -25.00 -27.01
C PHE A 395 -40.17 -25.05 -28.30
N SER A 396 -39.05 -24.33 -28.32
CA SER A 396 -38.11 -24.32 -29.44
C SER A 396 -36.68 -24.41 -28.92
N GLU A 397 -36.03 -25.55 -29.14
CA GLU A 397 -34.65 -25.80 -28.71
C GLU A 397 -33.64 -24.80 -29.29
N VAL A 398 -33.97 -24.10 -30.39
CA VAL A 398 -33.08 -23.09 -30.99
C VAL A 398 -32.98 -21.85 -30.11
N PHE A 399 -34.07 -21.45 -29.45
CA PHE A 399 -34.15 -20.19 -28.69
C PHE A 399 -34.37 -20.40 -27.19
N MET A 400 -34.66 -21.62 -26.76
CA MET A 400 -35.10 -21.95 -25.41
C MET A 400 -34.34 -23.15 -24.85
N GLU A 401 -33.98 -23.06 -23.57
CA GLU A 401 -33.47 -24.15 -22.75
C GLU A 401 -34.52 -24.48 -21.68
N SER A 402 -34.91 -25.75 -21.53
CA SER A 402 -35.85 -26.15 -20.48
C SER A 402 -35.13 -26.24 -19.13
N VAL A 403 -35.77 -25.79 -18.05
CA VAL A 403 -35.27 -25.99 -16.68
C VAL A 403 -35.82 -27.26 -16.01
N ASN A 404 -36.85 -27.88 -16.59
CA ASN A 404 -37.49 -29.10 -16.09
C ASN A 404 -37.52 -30.17 -17.18
N GLU A 405 -36.92 -31.32 -16.90
CA GLU A 405 -36.80 -32.44 -17.83
C GLU A 405 -38.09 -33.27 -17.91
N GLU A 406 -38.92 -33.21 -16.86
CA GLU A 406 -40.16 -33.98 -16.71
C GLU A 406 -41.18 -33.65 -17.80
N ALA A 407 -41.15 -32.43 -18.33
CA ALA A 407 -42.04 -32.00 -19.42
C ALA A 407 -41.84 -32.80 -20.72
N PHE A 408 -40.70 -33.47 -20.89
CA PHE A 408 -40.43 -34.31 -22.06
C PHE A 408 -40.85 -35.78 -21.88
N LEU A 409 -41.34 -36.16 -20.69
CA LEU A 409 -41.78 -37.52 -20.40
C LEU A 409 -43.18 -37.82 -20.93
N SER A 410 -43.95 -36.81 -21.32
CA SER A 410 -45.30 -36.95 -21.88
C SER A 410 -45.26 -36.98 -23.41
N PRO A 411 -45.51 -38.13 -24.06
CA PRO A 411 -45.40 -38.26 -25.52
C PRO A 411 -46.58 -37.66 -26.31
N GLU A 412 -47.65 -37.22 -25.64
CA GLU A 412 -48.93 -36.90 -26.30
C GLU A 412 -49.11 -35.42 -26.68
N LYS A 413 -48.27 -34.50 -26.16
CA LYS A 413 -48.32 -33.07 -26.50
C LYS A 413 -46.93 -32.46 -26.59
N SER A 414 -46.72 -31.59 -27.58
CA SER A 414 -45.53 -30.73 -27.61
C SER A 414 -45.51 -29.86 -26.34
N PRO A 415 -44.43 -29.86 -25.55
CA PRO A 415 -44.41 -29.10 -24.32
C PRO A 415 -44.57 -27.60 -24.60
N GLU A 416 -45.42 -26.96 -23.81
CA GLU A 416 -45.70 -25.53 -23.90
C GLU A 416 -45.00 -24.78 -22.77
N VAL A 417 -44.60 -23.54 -23.05
CA VAL A 417 -43.94 -22.69 -22.08
C VAL A 417 -44.97 -22.16 -21.10
N ALA A 418 -44.81 -22.46 -19.82
CA ALA A 418 -45.61 -21.84 -18.75
C ALA A 418 -45.12 -20.41 -18.49
N PHE A 419 -43.81 -20.24 -18.28
CA PHE A 419 -43.19 -18.93 -18.07
C PHE A 419 -41.68 -18.95 -18.35
N THR A 420 -41.11 -17.77 -18.59
CA THR A 420 -39.65 -17.59 -18.73
C THR A 420 -39.01 -17.46 -17.34
N VAL A 421 -38.06 -18.33 -17.02
CA VAL A 421 -37.25 -18.27 -15.78
C VAL A 421 -36.11 -17.28 -15.94
N VAL A 422 -35.32 -17.42 -17.00
CA VAL A 422 -34.20 -16.52 -17.31
C VAL A 422 -34.42 -15.94 -18.71
N PRO A 423 -34.56 -14.61 -18.85
CA PRO A 423 -34.64 -13.97 -20.15
C PRO A 423 -33.46 -14.29 -21.06
N GLY A 424 -33.72 -14.39 -22.36
CA GLY A 424 -32.69 -14.61 -23.38
C GLY A 424 -32.09 -13.29 -23.84
N LEU A 425 -30.92 -13.36 -24.47
CA LEU A 425 -30.20 -12.19 -24.98
C LEU A 425 -29.96 -12.33 -26.48
N LYS A 426 -30.24 -11.28 -27.24
CA LYS A 426 -29.81 -11.17 -28.64
C LYS A 426 -28.70 -10.13 -28.73
N LEU A 427 -27.55 -10.58 -29.24
CA LEU A 427 -26.26 -9.87 -29.34
C LEU A 427 -25.89 -9.80 -30.83
N GLY A 428 -26.27 -8.73 -31.51
CA GLY A 428 -26.19 -8.67 -32.97
C GLY A 428 -26.93 -9.85 -33.65
N GLU A 429 -26.17 -10.73 -34.29
CA GLU A 429 -26.66 -11.95 -34.94
C GLU A 429 -26.68 -13.19 -34.03
N SER A 430 -25.96 -13.14 -32.90
CA SER A 430 -25.91 -14.25 -31.93
C SER A 430 -27.09 -14.19 -30.98
N VAL A 431 -27.60 -15.36 -30.60
CA VAL A 431 -28.67 -15.49 -29.61
C VAL A 431 -28.23 -16.40 -28.47
N VAL A 432 -28.36 -15.90 -27.25
CA VAL A 432 -28.30 -16.68 -26.02
C VAL A 432 -29.72 -17.09 -25.66
N GLN A 433 -29.95 -18.41 -25.58
CA GLN A 433 -31.25 -18.99 -25.28
C GLN A 433 -31.81 -18.47 -23.95
N CYS A 434 -33.14 -18.32 -23.89
CA CYS A 434 -33.82 -18.09 -22.63
C CYS A 434 -34.05 -19.41 -21.89
N GLN A 435 -34.04 -19.40 -20.56
CA GLN A 435 -34.43 -20.57 -19.78
C GLN A 435 -35.92 -20.50 -19.47
N VAL A 436 -36.66 -21.56 -19.80
CA VAL A 436 -38.13 -21.61 -19.68
C VAL A 436 -38.56 -22.80 -18.82
N TYR A 437 -39.65 -22.61 -18.09
CA TYR A 437 -40.35 -23.69 -17.41
C TYR A 437 -41.49 -24.19 -18.29
N LEU A 438 -41.54 -25.49 -18.52
CA LEU A 438 -42.49 -26.15 -19.40
C LEU A 438 -43.64 -26.79 -18.59
N SER A 439 -44.88 -26.58 -19.04
CA SER A 439 -46.09 -27.13 -18.43
C SER A 439 -46.40 -28.53 -18.91
#